data_AF-A0A316YZ86-F1
#
_entry.id   AF-A0A316YZ86-F1
#
_cell.length_a   1.000
_cell.length_b   1.000
_cell.length_c   1.000
_cell.angle_alpha   90.00
_cell.angle_beta   90.00
_cell.angle_gamma   90.00
#
_symmetry.space_group_name_H-M   'P 1'
#
loop_
_entity.id
_entity.type
_entity.pdbx_description
1 polymer ?
#
loop_
_entity_poly.entity_id
_entity_poly.type
_entity_poly.pdbx_seq_one_letter_code
_entity_poly.pdbx_strand_id
1 'polypeptide(L)'
;MLEARMAQASTLKKVLDAVKDLITDANFDCNEDGIRMQAMDNSHVALSSIELRREGFEPYRCDRPMSIGISLAALTKIVRSADNNDTLTMRKADDGDSLGLMFESTKSDRVAEYDMKLMDIDSEHLGIPDTSYDAVVKMSSSEYARICRDLSVVGESVKIDVSKDGVGFSSEGEVGAAKLTLKQGAGSAVHANDDDEEEEDEESKPKGKKRKAGAASGAEESVPVEIQLQQSVSLTFSLKYLSLFAKAAPLCKGVALHMSNEVPLLCEFAFEDGHVRFYLAPKLSEDDE
;
A
#
# COMPACT_ATOMS: atom_id res chain seq x y z
N MET A 1 -22.23 -2.81 -18.32
CA MET A 1 -22.31 -3.25 -16.91
C MET A 1 -20.90 -3.61 -16.43
N LEU A 2 -20.64 -3.47 -15.13
CA LEU A 2 -19.44 -3.97 -14.45
C LEU A 2 -19.79 -5.21 -13.62
N GLU A 3 -18.99 -6.26 -13.75
CA GLU A 3 -18.92 -7.42 -12.87
C GLU A 3 -17.45 -7.81 -12.67
N ALA A 4 -16.96 -7.73 -11.44
CA ALA A 4 -15.58 -8.04 -11.10
C ALA A 4 -15.54 -8.91 -9.84
N ARG A 5 -15.05 -10.15 -9.98
CA ARG A 5 -14.97 -11.12 -8.87
C ARG A 5 -13.51 -11.38 -8.48
N MET A 6 -13.14 -11.03 -7.26
CA MET A 6 -11.82 -11.22 -6.70
C MET A 6 -11.83 -12.42 -5.74
N ALA A 7 -10.87 -13.32 -5.89
CA ALA A 7 -10.81 -14.57 -5.10
C ALA A 7 -10.71 -14.32 -3.58
N GLN A 8 -10.00 -13.26 -3.18
CA GLN A 8 -9.75 -12.92 -1.78
C GLN A 8 -10.05 -11.44 -1.50
N ALA A 9 -11.04 -11.18 -0.65
CA ALA A 9 -11.39 -9.84 -0.20
C ALA A 9 -10.23 -9.12 0.52
N SER A 10 -9.26 -9.88 1.07
CA SER A 10 -8.08 -9.32 1.74
C SER A 10 -7.26 -8.37 0.87
N THR A 11 -7.19 -8.59 -0.45
CA THR A 11 -6.47 -7.70 -1.36
C THR A 11 -7.11 -6.31 -1.36
N LEU A 12 -8.43 -6.22 -1.56
CA LEU A 12 -9.12 -4.92 -1.51
C LEU A 12 -9.06 -4.29 -0.11
N LYS A 13 -9.15 -5.08 0.97
CA LYS A 13 -8.97 -4.56 2.35
C LYS A 13 -7.63 -3.87 2.52
N LYS A 14 -6.55 -4.54 2.15
CA LYS A 14 -5.18 -4.02 2.27
C LYS A 14 -4.97 -2.77 1.41
N VAL A 15 -5.52 -2.76 0.19
CA VAL A 15 -5.50 -1.59 -0.69
C VAL A 15 -6.21 -0.40 -0.04
N LEU A 16 -7.43 -0.61 0.50
CA LEU A 16 -8.18 0.45 1.18
C LEU A 16 -7.49 0.92 2.46
N ASP A 17 -6.96 0.00 3.27
CA ASP A 17 -6.23 0.34 4.50
C ASP A 17 -4.96 1.16 4.22
N ALA A 18 -4.35 0.99 3.04
CA ALA A 18 -3.20 1.79 2.61
C ALA A 18 -3.54 3.25 2.28
N VAL A 19 -4.78 3.55 1.85
CA VAL A 19 -5.14 4.87 1.32
C VAL A 19 -6.23 5.61 2.11
N LYS A 20 -7.00 4.93 2.96
CA LYS A 20 -8.15 5.51 3.69
C LYS A 20 -7.82 6.71 4.58
N ASP A 21 -6.56 6.83 5.02
CA ASP A 21 -6.11 7.91 5.90
C ASP A 21 -5.54 9.10 5.11
N LEU A 22 -5.40 8.94 3.78
CA LEU A 22 -4.99 9.99 2.84
C LEU A 22 -6.19 10.54 2.07
N ILE A 23 -7.13 9.67 1.71
CA ILE A 23 -8.21 9.96 0.76
C ILE A 23 -9.56 9.67 1.40
N THR A 24 -10.47 10.65 1.33
CA THR A 24 -11.82 10.54 1.89
C THR A 24 -12.78 9.90 0.90
N ASP A 25 -12.84 10.45 -0.31
CA ASP A 25 -13.73 10.03 -1.39
C ASP A 25 -12.92 9.99 -2.69
N ALA A 26 -13.18 9.02 -3.56
CA ALA A 26 -12.48 8.88 -4.84
C ALA A 26 -13.34 8.21 -5.91
N ASN A 27 -12.96 8.45 -7.16
CA ASN A 27 -13.49 7.73 -8.31
C ASN A 27 -12.67 6.45 -8.56
N PHE A 28 -13.38 5.33 -8.67
CA PHE A 28 -12.85 4.09 -9.22
C PHE A 28 -13.23 4.00 -10.69
N ASP A 29 -12.26 4.23 -11.56
CA ASP A 29 -12.43 4.16 -13.00
C ASP A 29 -12.23 2.72 -13.48
N CYS A 30 -13.27 2.16 -14.07
CA CYS A 30 -13.31 0.78 -14.54
C CYS A 30 -13.33 0.77 -16.07
N ASN A 31 -12.49 -0.06 -16.69
CA ASN A 31 -12.46 -0.28 -18.13
C ASN A 31 -12.11 -1.75 -18.46
N GLU A 32 -11.77 -2.08 -19.70
CA GLU A 32 -11.44 -3.47 -20.08
C GLU A 32 -10.12 -3.99 -19.51
N ASP A 33 -9.23 -3.11 -19.04
CA ASP A 33 -7.92 -3.45 -18.47
C ASP A 33 -7.99 -3.71 -16.96
N GLY A 34 -9.01 -3.19 -16.27
CA GLY A 34 -9.15 -3.33 -14.83
C GLY A 34 -9.80 -2.13 -14.14
N ILE A 35 -9.50 -1.96 -12.85
CA ILE A 35 -9.99 -0.89 -11.99
C ILE A 35 -8.82 -0.01 -11.57
N ARG A 36 -8.94 1.30 -11.76
CA ARG A 36 -7.94 2.30 -11.36
C ARG A 36 -8.56 3.33 -10.43
N MET A 37 -7.75 3.85 -9.52
CA MET A 37 -8.14 4.96 -8.64
C MET A 37 -6.98 5.93 -8.56
N GLN A 38 -7.24 7.21 -8.75
CA GLN A 38 -6.24 8.26 -8.53
C GLN A 38 -6.88 9.37 -7.71
N ALA A 39 -6.20 9.79 -6.64
CA ALA A 39 -6.68 10.89 -5.80
C ALA A 39 -5.53 11.56 -5.04
N MET A 40 -5.64 12.87 -4.89
CA MET A 40 -4.77 13.66 -4.01
C MET A 40 -5.27 13.62 -2.57
N ASP A 41 -4.36 13.81 -1.62
CA ASP A 41 -4.74 14.07 -0.24
C ASP A 41 -5.32 15.49 -0.06
N ASN A 42 -5.95 15.75 1.08
CA ASN A 42 -6.59 17.06 1.37
C ASN A 42 -5.63 18.25 1.31
N SER A 43 -4.32 18.04 1.47
CA SER A 43 -3.32 19.10 1.36
C SER A 43 -2.71 19.27 -0.04
N HIS A 44 -3.07 18.38 -0.99
CA HIS A 44 -2.52 18.32 -2.34
C HIS A 44 -0.98 18.14 -2.38
N VAL A 45 -0.41 17.50 -1.37
CA VAL A 45 1.04 17.23 -1.26
C VAL A 45 1.37 15.81 -1.73
N ALA A 46 0.44 14.87 -1.55
CA ALA A 46 0.60 13.48 -1.93
C ALA A 46 -0.48 13.04 -2.91
N LEU A 47 -0.06 12.32 -3.96
CA LEU A 47 -0.95 11.67 -4.93
C LEU A 47 -0.89 10.16 -4.70
N SER A 48 -2.05 9.50 -4.56
CA SER A 48 -2.13 8.04 -4.59
C SER A 48 -2.68 7.58 -5.93
N SER A 49 -2.05 6.58 -6.53
CA SER A 49 -2.47 5.93 -7.77
C SER A 49 -2.50 4.43 -7.54
N ILE A 50 -3.67 3.83 -7.75
CA ILE A 50 -3.94 2.42 -7.55
C ILE A 50 -4.33 1.82 -8.89
N GLU A 51 -3.80 0.64 -9.18
CA GLU A 51 -4.23 -0.18 -10.30
C GLU A 51 -4.50 -1.61 -9.82
N LEU A 52 -5.70 -2.11 -10.11
CA LEU A 52 -6.09 -3.50 -10.01
C LEU A 52 -6.34 -3.99 -11.44
N ARG A 53 -5.41 -4.75 -11.98
CA ARG A 53 -5.51 -5.27 -13.34
C ARG A 53 -6.59 -6.36 -13.42
N ARG A 54 -7.16 -6.53 -14.61
CA ARG A 54 -8.21 -7.52 -14.88
C ARG A 54 -7.83 -8.95 -14.49
N GLU A 55 -6.53 -9.29 -14.51
CA GLU A 55 -6.02 -10.62 -14.16
C GLU A 55 -6.28 -10.96 -12.68
N GLY A 56 -6.40 -9.97 -11.81
CA GLY A 56 -6.76 -10.16 -10.40
C GLY A 56 -8.23 -10.49 -10.15
N PHE A 57 -9.01 -10.68 -11.22
CA PHE A 57 -10.45 -10.94 -11.15
C PHE A 57 -10.86 -12.10 -12.07
N GLU A 58 -11.71 -12.98 -11.55
CA GLU A 58 -12.28 -14.12 -12.27
C GLU A 58 -13.74 -14.37 -11.84
N PRO A 59 -14.76 -13.99 -12.66
CA PRO A 59 -14.65 -13.25 -13.92
C PRO A 59 -14.42 -11.74 -13.73
N TYR A 60 -13.90 -11.10 -14.79
CA TYR A 60 -13.90 -9.66 -14.98
C TYR A 60 -14.66 -9.28 -16.25
N ARG A 61 -15.61 -8.36 -16.15
CA ARG A 61 -16.39 -7.83 -17.26
C ARG A 61 -16.68 -6.35 -17.03
N CYS A 62 -16.28 -5.50 -17.96
CA CYS A 62 -16.64 -4.09 -18.01
C CYS A 62 -17.08 -3.76 -19.44
N ASP A 63 -18.39 -3.65 -19.69
CA ASP A 63 -18.90 -3.47 -21.07
C ASP A 63 -18.58 -2.08 -21.64
N ARG A 64 -18.49 -1.07 -20.78
CA ARG A 64 -18.22 0.34 -21.14
C ARG A 64 -17.41 0.99 -20.02
N PRO A 65 -16.42 1.84 -20.35
CA PRO A 65 -15.71 2.61 -19.34
C PRO A 65 -16.68 3.38 -18.44
N MET A 66 -16.48 3.30 -17.14
CA MET A 66 -17.34 3.98 -16.16
C MET A 66 -16.53 4.43 -14.96
N SER A 67 -16.96 5.53 -14.35
CA SER A 67 -16.42 6.04 -13.09
C SER A 67 -17.40 5.75 -11.96
N ILE A 68 -16.90 5.27 -10.84
CA ILE A 68 -17.70 4.91 -9.66
C ILE A 68 -17.20 5.74 -8.49
N GLY A 69 -17.91 6.82 -8.17
CA GLY A 69 -17.58 7.70 -7.05
C GLY A 69 -18.06 7.11 -5.72
N ILE A 70 -17.11 6.93 -4.79
CA ILE A 70 -17.30 6.18 -3.56
C ILE A 70 -16.64 6.90 -2.38
N SER A 71 -17.33 6.91 -1.24
CA SER A 71 -16.69 7.23 0.03
C SER A 71 -15.85 6.07 0.55
N LEU A 72 -14.53 6.27 0.64
CA LEU A 72 -13.59 5.22 1.06
C LEU A 72 -13.87 4.76 2.50
N ALA A 73 -14.34 5.67 3.35
CA ALA A 73 -14.73 5.32 4.72
C ALA A 73 -15.90 4.34 4.76
N ALA A 74 -16.90 4.51 3.89
CA ALA A 74 -18.05 3.60 3.80
C ALA A 74 -17.65 2.26 3.18
N LEU A 75 -16.91 2.28 2.06
CA LEU A 75 -16.42 1.06 1.42
C LEU A 75 -15.53 0.24 2.37
N THR A 76 -14.61 0.89 3.09
CA THR A 76 -13.75 0.22 4.09
C THR A 76 -14.57 -0.47 5.17
N LYS A 77 -15.64 0.16 5.68
CA LYS A 77 -16.53 -0.47 6.69
C LYS A 77 -17.25 -1.69 6.14
N ILE A 78 -17.71 -1.64 4.89
CA ILE A 78 -18.39 -2.78 4.24
C ILE A 78 -17.41 -3.93 4.02
N VAL A 79 -16.24 -3.67 3.42
CA VAL A 79 -15.25 -4.72 3.11
C VAL A 79 -14.70 -5.37 4.40
N ARG A 80 -14.63 -4.63 5.51
CA ARG A 80 -14.25 -5.18 6.84
C ARG A 80 -15.20 -6.23 7.40
N SER A 81 -16.41 -6.37 6.87
CA SER A 81 -17.38 -7.39 7.31
C SER A 81 -17.13 -8.81 6.78
N ALA A 82 -16.22 -8.94 5.81
CA ALA A 82 -15.81 -10.21 5.20
C ALA A 82 -14.63 -10.84 5.95
N ASP A 83 -14.42 -12.15 5.85
CA ASP A 83 -13.13 -12.82 6.18
C ASP A 83 -12.08 -12.41 5.12
N ASN A 84 -10.80 -12.65 5.40
CA ASN A 84 -9.72 -12.36 4.46
C ASN A 84 -9.75 -13.29 3.22
N ASN A 85 -10.29 -14.50 3.40
CA ASN A 85 -10.40 -15.53 2.37
C ASN A 85 -11.77 -15.59 1.70
N ASP A 86 -12.68 -14.68 2.06
CA ASP A 86 -13.98 -14.58 1.38
C ASP A 86 -13.77 -14.08 -0.05
N THR A 87 -14.57 -14.61 -0.99
CA THR A 87 -14.60 -14.14 -2.37
C THR A 87 -15.46 -12.89 -2.45
N LEU A 88 -14.97 -11.84 -3.12
CA LEU A 88 -15.68 -10.57 -3.30
C LEU A 88 -16.14 -10.44 -4.75
N THR A 89 -17.43 -10.18 -4.98
CA THR A 89 -17.97 -9.81 -6.28
C THR A 89 -18.52 -8.38 -6.24
N MET A 90 -18.00 -7.51 -7.09
CA MET A 90 -18.45 -6.13 -7.30
C MET A 90 -19.33 -6.08 -8.55
N ARG A 91 -20.52 -5.48 -8.47
CA ARG A 91 -21.46 -5.35 -9.59
C ARG A 91 -22.06 -3.95 -9.67
N LYS A 92 -22.02 -3.35 -10.87
CA LYS A 92 -22.70 -2.08 -11.15
C LYS A 92 -23.40 -2.14 -12.51
N ALA A 93 -24.70 -1.89 -12.51
CA ALA A 93 -25.45 -1.72 -13.76
C ALA A 93 -25.02 -0.43 -14.46
N ASP A 94 -25.19 -0.34 -15.79
CA ASP A 94 -24.72 0.84 -16.55
C ASP A 94 -25.34 2.14 -16.05
N ASP A 95 -26.67 2.14 -15.89
CA ASP A 95 -27.46 3.28 -15.43
C ASP A 95 -27.83 3.16 -13.94
N GLY A 96 -27.11 2.31 -13.19
CA GLY A 96 -27.32 2.13 -11.75
C GLY A 96 -26.66 3.24 -10.92
N ASP A 97 -27.32 3.66 -9.85
CA ASP A 97 -26.85 4.63 -8.85
C ASP A 97 -26.21 3.98 -7.62
N SER A 98 -26.03 2.65 -7.67
CA SER A 98 -25.45 1.87 -6.59
C SER A 98 -24.41 0.85 -7.08
N LEU A 99 -23.49 0.51 -6.19
CA LEU A 99 -22.54 -0.58 -6.32
C LEU A 99 -22.95 -1.73 -5.41
N GLY A 100 -23.26 -2.87 -6.00
CA GLY A 100 -23.47 -4.12 -5.30
C GLY A 100 -22.15 -4.78 -4.92
N LEU A 101 -22.03 -5.19 -3.66
CA LEU A 101 -20.90 -5.93 -3.11
C LEU A 101 -21.42 -7.24 -2.52
N MET A 102 -20.94 -8.36 -3.03
CA MET A 102 -21.29 -9.69 -2.55
C MET A 102 -20.03 -10.37 -2.01
N PHE A 103 -20.11 -10.84 -0.76
CA PHE A 103 -19.05 -11.62 -0.12
C PHE A 103 -19.53 -13.05 0.10
N GLU A 104 -18.78 -14.01 -0.44
CA GLU A 104 -19.07 -15.44 -0.33
C GLU A 104 -17.99 -16.11 0.51
N SER A 105 -18.39 -16.79 1.58
CA SER A 105 -17.45 -17.46 2.46
C SER A 105 -16.90 -18.73 1.84
N THR A 106 -15.58 -18.93 1.97
CA THR A 106 -14.92 -20.18 1.56
C THR A 106 -15.01 -21.27 2.62
N LYS A 107 -15.40 -20.92 3.85
CA LYS A 107 -15.47 -21.83 5.02
C LYS A 107 -16.90 -22.26 5.36
N SER A 108 -17.92 -21.58 4.83
CA SER A 108 -19.33 -21.82 5.16
C SER A 108 -20.25 -21.40 4.02
N ASP A 109 -21.53 -21.75 4.08
CA ASP A 109 -22.54 -21.34 3.09
C ASP A 109 -23.00 -19.87 3.27
N ARG A 110 -22.23 -19.04 4.01
CA ARG A 110 -22.57 -17.64 4.25
C ARG A 110 -22.33 -16.81 2.99
N VAL A 111 -23.37 -16.09 2.58
CA VAL A 111 -23.32 -15.05 1.55
C VAL A 111 -23.83 -13.74 2.16
N ALA A 112 -23.07 -12.66 2.00
CA ALA A 112 -23.44 -11.33 2.46
C ALA A 112 -23.51 -10.38 1.27
N GLU A 113 -24.65 -9.70 1.11
CA GLU A 113 -24.88 -8.74 0.03
C GLU A 113 -25.06 -7.33 0.61
N TYR A 114 -24.36 -6.38 0.03
CA TYR A 114 -24.43 -4.96 0.37
C TYR A 114 -24.72 -4.17 -0.90
N ASP A 115 -25.56 -3.15 -0.77
CA ASP A 115 -25.86 -2.21 -1.84
C ASP A 115 -25.45 -0.81 -1.38
N MET A 116 -24.42 -0.25 -2.01
CA MET A 116 -23.81 1.02 -1.62
C MET A 116 -24.19 2.11 -2.62
N LYS A 117 -24.78 3.20 -2.14
CA LYS A 117 -25.06 4.37 -2.99
C LYS A 117 -23.77 5.02 -3.47
N LEU A 118 -23.77 5.39 -4.75
CA LEU A 118 -22.70 6.14 -5.37
C LEU A 118 -22.87 7.63 -5.13
N MET A 119 -21.79 8.37 -5.34
CA MET A 119 -21.75 9.82 -5.29
C MET A 119 -21.09 10.37 -6.54
N ASP A 120 -21.53 11.55 -6.95
CA ASP A 120 -20.91 12.28 -8.04
C ASP A 120 -19.64 12.96 -7.50
N ILE A 121 -18.48 12.54 -8.00
CA ILE A 121 -17.18 13.12 -7.69
C ILE A 121 -16.60 13.65 -8.99
N ASP A 122 -16.21 14.93 -8.98
CA ASP A 122 -15.54 15.53 -10.13
C ASP A 122 -14.23 14.80 -10.40
N SER A 123 -14.07 14.35 -11.64
CA SER A 123 -12.91 13.55 -12.04
C SER A 123 -11.81 14.48 -12.58
N GLU A 124 -10.81 14.77 -11.74
CA GLU A 124 -9.58 15.46 -12.14
C GLU A 124 -8.45 14.43 -12.31
N HIS A 125 -8.37 13.82 -13.49
CA HIS A 125 -7.23 12.97 -13.82
C HIS A 125 -5.97 13.80 -14.00
N LEU A 126 -5.00 13.59 -13.12
CA LEU A 126 -3.66 14.12 -13.26
C LEU A 126 -2.84 13.19 -14.15
N GLY A 127 -2.38 13.72 -15.28
CA GLY A 127 -1.43 13.02 -16.13
C GLY A 127 -0.12 12.80 -15.38
N ILE A 128 0.23 11.54 -15.14
CA ILE A 128 1.54 11.17 -14.59
C ILE A 128 2.50 11.04 -15.78
N PRO A 129 3.52 11.91 -15.91
CA PRO A 129 4.45 11.84 -17.03
C PRO A 129 5.42 10.66 -16.87
N ASP A 130 5.79 10.06 -17.99
CA ASP A 130 6.89 9.09 -18.04
C ASP A 130 8.20 9.79 -17.66
N THR A 131 8.68 9.50 -16.46
CA THR A 131 9.81 10.22 -15.85
C THR A 131 10.99 9.27 -15.67
N SER A 132 12.19 9.73 -16.04
CA SER A 132 13.43 9.06 -15.69
C SER A 132 13.84 9.40 -14.26
N TYR A 133 14.16 8.37 -13.47
CA TYR A 133 14.64 8.56 -12.10
C TYR A 133 16.15 8.38 -12.03
N ASP A 134 16.80 9.24 -11.25
CA ASP A 134 18.25 9.23 -11.02
C ASP A 134 18.67 8.04 -10.15
N ALA A 135 17.79 7.60 -9.25
CA ALA A 135 17.99 6.45 -8.39
C ALA A 135 16.71 5.64 -8.22
N VAL A 136 16.81 4.31 -8.24
CA VAL A 136 15.75 3.39 -7.85
C VAL A 136 16.28 2.46 -6.78
N VAL A 137 15.65 2.48 -5.61
CA VAL A 137 16.01 1.63 -4.46
C VAL A 137 14.87 0.66 -4.19
N LYS A 138 15.13 -0.64 -4.31
CA LYS A 138 14.21 -1.70 -3.90
C LYS A 138 14.68 -2.29 -2.57
N MET A 139 13.75 -2.50 -1.65
CA MET A 139 14.02 -3.12 -0.36
C MET A 139 12.78 -3.84 0.19
N SER A 140 12.94 -4.55 1.29
CA SER A 140 11.82 -5.13 2.04
C SER A 140 10.81 -4.06 2.45
N SER A 141 9.53 -4.31 2.20
CA SER A 141 8.44 -3.40 2.60
C SER A 141 8.30 -3.32 4.13
N SER A 142 8.56 -4.42 4.85
CA SER A 142 8.58 -4.45 6.31
C SER A 142 9.75 -3.67 6.90
N GLU A 143 10.94 -3.74 6.25
CA GLU A 143 12.08 -2.91 6.64
C GLU A 143 11.75 -1.43 6.42
N TYR A 144 11.24 -1.06 5.25
CA TYR A 144 10.80 0.32 4.97
C TYR A 144 9.79 0.84 6.01
N ALA A 145 8.79 0.04 6.37
CA ALA A 145 7.80 0.42 7.38
C ALA A 145 8.44 0.61 8.76
N ARG A 146 9.41 -0.24 9.12
CA ARG A 146 10.18 -0.11 10.36
C ARG A 146 11.01 1.18 10.35
N ILE A 147 11.70 1.48 9.26
CA ILE A 147 12.51 2.71 9.12
C ILE A 147 11.64 3.94 9.34
N CYS A 148 10.47 4.01 8.70
CA CYS A 148 9.55 5.15 8.84
C CYS A 148 9.08 5.31 10.29
N ARG A 149 8.73 4.19 10.96
CA ARG A 149 8.31 4.18 12.37
C ARG A 149 9.43 4.65 13.30
N ASP A 150 10.62 4.07 13.16
CA ASP A 150 11.76 4.34 14.03
C ASP A 150 12.22 5.80 13.91
N LEU A 151 12.25 6.36 12.68
CA LEU A 151 12.65 7.74 12.46
C LEU A 151 11.58 8.76 12.88
N SER A 152 10.29 8.40 12.82
CA SER A 152 9.19 9.28 13.27
C SER A 152 9.20 9.55 14.78
N VAL A 153 9.93 8.74 15.57
CA VAL A 153 10.16 9.01 17.00
C VAL A 153 11.18 10.12 17.20
N VAL A 154 12.07 10.36 16.23
CA VAL A 154 13.19 11.30 16.33
C VAL A 154 12.82 12.67 15.78
N GLY A 155 12.20 12.72 14.60
CA GLY A 155 11.85 13.97 13.93
C GLY A 155 10.69 13.82 12.94
N GLU A 156 10.26 14.95 12.39
CA GLU A 156 9.12 15.00 11.45
C GLU A 156 9.52 14.84 9.97
N SER A 157 10.82 14.92 9.70
CA SER A 157 11.38 14.85 8.35
C SER A 157 12.45 13.77 8.27
N VAL A 158 12.58 13.14 7.11
CA VAL A 158 13.68 12.23 6.80
C VAL A 158 14.38 12.71 5.55
N LYS A 159 15.70 12.83 5.65
CA LYS A 159 16.60 12.97 4.51
C LYS A 159 16.96 11.57 4.00
N ILE A 160 16.77 11.35 2.71
CA ILE A 160 17.10 10.11 2.02
C ILE A 160 18.23 10.40 1.04
N ASP A 161 19.40 9.82 1.30
CA ASP A 161 20.61 9.96 0.49
C ASP A 161 20.90 8.64 -0.25
N VAL A 162 20.91 8.65 -1.59
CA VAL A 162 21.28 7.48 -2.40
C VAL A 162 22.59 7.77 -3.13
N SER A 163 23.56 6.88 -2.94
CA SER A 163 24.90 6.98 -3.53
C SER A 163 25.48 5.60 -3.82
N LYS A 164 26.73 5.57 -4.31
CA LYS A 164 27.46 4.31 -4.54
C LYS A 164 27.69 3.49 -3.27
N ASP A 165 27.67 4.13 -2.10
CA ASP A 165 27.89 3.47 -0.81
C ASP A 165 26.63 2.80 -0.24
N GLY A 166 25.46 3.09 -0.82
CA GLY A 166 24.17 2.57 -0.38
C GLY A 166 23.09 3.66 -0.32
N VAL A 167 21.98 3.32 0.33
CA VAL A 167 20.91 4.26 0.70
C VAL A 167 20.99 4.58 2.18
N GLY A 168 21.00 5.87 2.51
CA GLY A 168 21.00 6.40 3.86
C GLY A 168 19.66 7.06 4.18
N PHE A 169 19.17 6.85 5.40
CA PHE A 169 18.01 7.54 5.96
C PHE A 169 18.44 8.27 7.22
N SER A 170 18.22 9.57 7.30
CA SER A 170 18.54 10.34 8.50
C SER A 170 17.42 11.29 8.90
N SER A 171 17.20 11.40 10.20
CA SER A 171 16.25 12.35 10.79
C SER A 171 16.89 13.01 12.00
N GLU A 172 16.59 14.28 12.20
CA GLU A 172 17.02 15.08 13.34
C GLU A 172 15.80 15.79 13.93
N GLY A 173 15.75 15.85 15.26
CA GLY A 173 14.70 16.53 16.01
C GLY A 173 15.10 16.76 17.46
N GLU A 174 14.13 17.13 18.31
CA GLU A 174 14.42 17.56 19.69
C GLU A 174 15.09 16.50 20.56
N VAL A 175 14.75 15.23 20.33
CA VAL A 175 15.26 14.09 21.11
C VAL A 175 16.68 13.69 20.67
N GLY A 176 17.10 14.09 19.45
CA GLY A 176 18.42 13.81 18.91
C GLY A 176 18.40 13.57 17.39
N ALA A 177 19.38 12.81 16.91
CA ALA A 177 19.51 12.44 15.51
C ALA A 177 19.62 10.92 15.34
N ALA A 178 19.03 10.39 14.26
CA ALA A 178 19.14 9.00 13.86
C ALA A 178 19.62 8.91 12.41
N LYS A 179 20.47 7.90 12.14
CA LYS A 179 20.93 7.58 10.80
C LYS A 179 20.98 6.07 10.60
N LEU A 180 20.39 5.61 9.52
CA LEU A 180 20.43 4.24 9.04
C LEU A 180 21.10 4.20 7.67
N THR A 181 21.78 3.10 7.34
CA THR A 181 22.34 2.89 6.00
C THR A 181 22.14 1.44 5.58
N LEU A 182 21.55 1.25 4.41
CA LEU A 182 21.40 -0.05 3.77
C LEU A 182 22.33 -0.12 2.55
N LYS A 183 23.12 -1.18 2.47
CA LYS A 183 24.05 -1.42 1.36
C LYS A 183 23.42 -2.33 0.32
N GLN A 184 23.91 -2.25 -0.92
CA GLN A 184 23.56 -3.19 -1.99
C GLN A 184 23.69 -4.64 -1.50
N GLY A 185 22.66 -5.44 -1.72
CA GLY A 185 22.62 -6.86 -1.37
C GLY A 185 22.40 -7.16 0.12
N ALA A 186 22.24 -6.15 0.98
CA ALA A 186 21.82 -6.36 2.36
C ALA A 186 20.39 -6.94 2.36
N GLY A 187 20.17 -8.07 3.03
CA GLY A 187 18.84 -8.66 3.18
C GLY A 187 18.25 -8.38 4.56
N SER A 188 16.97 -8.03 4.60
CA SER A 188 16.16 -8.12 5.82
C SER A 188 15.25 -9.34 5.72
N ALA A 189 15.10 -10.08 6.82
CA ALA A 189 14.12 -11.15 6.91
C ALA A 189 12.71 -10.57 6.72
N VAL A 190 11.89 -11.21 5.89
CA VAL A 190 10.47 -10.85 5.77
C VAL A 190 9.76 -11.41 6.99
N HIS A 191 9.31 -10.54 7.89
CA HIS A 191 8.30 -10.94 8.85
C HIS A 191 6.99 -11.11 8.08
N ALA A 192 6.50 -12.35 7.95
CA ALA A 192 5.11 -12.55 7.61
C ALA A 192 4.29 -11.83 8.69
N ASN A 193 3.52 -10.82 8.30
CA ASN A 193 2.48 -10.30 9.18
C ASN A 193 1.49 -11.44 9.39
N ASP A 194 1.68 -12.21 10.45
CA ASP A 194 0.64 -13.07 11.00
C ASP A 194 -0.43 -12.13 11.56
N ASP A 195 -1.34 -11.70 10.68
CA ASP A 195 -2.65 -11.20 11.08
C ASP A 195 -3.43 -12.39 11.66
N ASP A 196 -3.14 -12.73 12.90
CA ASP A 196 -3.98 -13.50 13.84
C ASP A 196 -3.62 -13.04 15.27
N GLU A 197 -3.76 -11.74 15.56
CA GLU A 197 -4.01 -11.31 16.94
C GLU A 197 -5.52 -11.49 17.21
N GLU A 198 -5.92 -12.74 17.45
CA GLU A 198 -7.12 -13.01 18.24
C GLU A 198 -6.81 -12.57 19.68
N GLU A 199 -7.53 -11.56 20.19
CA GLU A 199 -7.55 -11.24 21.62
C GLU A 199 -8.12 -12.45 22.39
N GLU A 200 -7.26 -13.32 22.95
CA GLU A 200 -7.67 -14.34 23.91
C GLU A 200 -7.76 -13.73 25.32
N ASP A 201 -8.98 -13.72 25.87
CA ASP A 201 -9.29 -13.38 27.26
C ASP A 201 -8.46 -14.21 28.26
N GLU A 202 -7.85 -13.54 29.24
CA GLU A 202 -7.11 -14.16 30.35
C GLU A 202 -8.02 -14.96 31.30
N GLU A 203 -7.81 -16.28 31.43
CA GLU A 203 -8.04 -16.97 32.71
C GLU A 203 -7.15 -18.23 32.92
N SER A 204 -6.14 -18.06 33.80
CA SER A 204 -5.45 -19.01 34.71
C SER A 204 -5.08 -20.49 34.33
N LYS A 205 -3.76 -20.77 34.40
CA LYS A 205 -2.98 -22.04 34.33
C LYS A 205 -3.24 -23.04 35.52
N PRO A 206 -2.71 -24.32 35.59
CA PRO A 206 -1.44 -24.84 35.00
C PRO A 206 -1.24 -26.35 34.59
N LYS A 207 -0.21 -26.54 33.73
CA LYS A 207 0.87 -27.60 33.67
C LYS A 207 0.65 -29.00 33.05
N GLY A 208 1.46 -29.30 32.02
CA GLY A 208 1.93 -30.65 31.65
C GLY A 208 2.94 -30.68 30.47
N LYS A 209 4.19 -31.09 30.74
CA LYS A 209 5.32 -31.20 29.77
C LYS A 209 5.09 -32.23 28.65
N LYS A 210 5.52 -31.91 27.41
CA LYS A 210 6.50 -32.72 26.64
C LYS A 210 7.01 -31.98 25.39
N ARG A 211 8.33 -31.76 25.35
CA ARG A 211 9.08 -31.28 24.19
C ARG A 211 9.09 -32.37 23.11
N LYS A 212 8.78 -32.02 21.87
CA LYS A 212 9.25 -32.75 20.68
C LYS A 212 9.88 -31.73 19.73
N ALA A 213 11.17 -31.93 19.48
CA ALA A 213 11.91 -31.26 18.43
C ALA A 213 11.33 -31.69 17.08
N GLY A 214 10.83 -30.72 16.32
CA GLY A 214 10.54 -30.85 14.90
C GLY A 214 11.41 -29.83 14.18
N ALA A 215 12.47 -30.32 13.55
CA ALA A 215 13.25 -29.53 12.59
C ALA A 215 12.43 -29.40 11.31
N ALA A 216 12.12 -28.16 10.93
CA ALA A 216 11.83 -27.78 9.57
C ALA A 216 12.42 -26.38 9.39
N SER A 217 13.63 -26.33 8.84
CA SER A 217 14.27 -25.10 8.40
C SER A 217 13.50 -24.56 7.20
N GLY A 218 12.49 -23.73 7.45
CA GLY A 218 12.00 -22.78 6.44
C GLY A 218 13.10 -21.76 6.24
N ALA A 219 13.71 -21.71 5.05
CA ALA A 219 14.59 -20.61 4.72
C ALA A 219 13.75 -19.34 4.73
N GLU A 220 14.03 -18.43 5.67
CA GLU A 220 13.45 -17.09 5.67
C GLU A 220 13.74 -16.45 4.31
N GLU A 221 12.68 -16.17 3.54
CA GLU A 221 12.81 -15.54 2.24
C GLU A 221 13.20 -14.08 2.46
N SER A 222 14.50 -13.78 2.40
CA SER A 222 15.03 -12.43 2.57
C SER A 222 14.86 -11.62 1.29
N VAL A 223 14.33 -10.40 1.37
CA VAL A 223 14.31 -9.47 0.23
C VAL A 223 15.61 -8.64 0.28
N PRO A 224 16.51 -8.79 -0.71
CA PRO A 224 17.75 -8.01 -0.75
C PRO A 224 17.47 -6.56 -1.16
N VAL A 225 18.35 -5.66 -0.73
CA VAL A 225 18.38 -4.27 -1.18
C VAL A 225 19.02 -4.19 -2.56
N GLU A 226 18.28 -3.67 -3.53
CA GLU A 226 18.77 -3.41 -4.90
C GLU A 226 18.76 -1.92 -5.19
N ILE A 227 19.89 -1.36 -5.62
CA ILE A 227 20.07 0.05 -5.92
C ILE A 227 20.50 0.16 -7.38
N GLN A 228 19.67 0.82 -8.18
CA GLN A 228 20.00 1.25 -9.53
C GLN A 228 20.28 2.75 -9.48
N LEU A 229 21.54 3.14 -9.70
CA LEU A 229 22.00 4.51 -9.55
C LEU A 229 22.54 5.06 -10.87
N GLN A 230 21.88 6.09 -11.40
CA GLN A 230 22.39 6.91 -12.50
C GLN A 230 23.17 8.10 -11.94
N GLN A 231 22.56 8.83 -11.00
CA GLN A 231 23.15 9.98 -10.32
C GLN A 231 22.80 9.94 -8.82
N SER A 232 23.71 10.43 -7.97
CA SER A 232 23.42 10.56 -6.54
C SER A 232 22.24 11.50 -6.27
N VAL A 233 21.37 11.11 -5.36
CA VAL A 233 20.17 11.87 -4.98
C VAL A 233 20.15 12.08 -3.49
N SER A 234 19.75 13.28 -3.04
CA SER A 234 19.65 13.64 -1.63
C SER A 234 18.43 14.54 -1.45
N LEU A 235 17.34 13.99 -0.93
CA LEU A 235 16.07 14.70 -0.79
C LEU A 235 15.48 14.52 0.60
N THR A 236 14.75 15.54 1.07
CA THR A 236 14.09 15.53 2.37
C THR A 236 12.58 15.37 2.19
N PHE A 237 11.94 14.51 2.97
CA PHE A 237 10.50 14.25 2.91
C PHE A 237 9.86 14.31 4.29
N SER A 238 8.54 14.50 4.32
CA SER A 238 7.74 14.41 5.54
C SER A 238 7.56 12.94 5.96
N LEU A 239 8.02 12.61 7.17
CA LEU A 239 7.87 11.26 7.75
C LEU A 239 6.40 10.89 7.99
N LYS A 240 5.54 11.89 8.20
CA LYS A 240 4.08 11.68 8.32
C LYS A 240 3.53 10.96 7.08
N TYR A 241 3.86 11.42 5.87
CA TYR A 241 3.38 10.80 4.63
C TYR A 241 4.04 9.45 4.38
N LEU A 242 5.35 9.34 4.56
CA LEU A 242 6.05 8.06 4.35
C LEU A 242 5.54 6.95 5.29
N SER A 243 5.21 7.31 6.53
CA SER A 243 4.56 6.41 7.49
C SER A 243 3.13 6.03 7.09
N LEU A 244 2.37 6.92 6.43
CA LEU A 244 1.08 6.57 5.84
C LEU A 244 1.25 5.60 4.67
N PHE A 245 2.21 5.84 3.77
CA PHE A 245 2.50 4.95 2.64
C PHE A 245 2.95 3.55 3.10
N ALA A 246 3.68 3.47 4.22
CA ALA A 246 4.10 2.21 4.81
C ALA A 246 2.94 1.27 5.18
N LYS A 247 1.69 1.78 5.29
CA LYS A 247 0.49 0.93 5.47
C LYS A 247 0.20 0.02 4.28
N ALA A 248 0.80 0.28 3.11
CA ALA A 248 0.76 -0.61 1.95
C ALA A 248 1.69 -1.83 2.06
N ALA A 249 2.59 -1.88 3.06
CA ALA A 249 3.54 -2.99 3.20
C ALA A 249 2.92 -4.40 3.22
N PRO A 250 1.71 -4.65 3.77
CA PRO A 250 1.07 -5.97 3.72
C PRO A 250 0.65 -6.45 2.32
N LEU A 251 0.70 -5.59 1.29
CA LEU A 251 0.36 -5.94 -0.10
C LEU A 251 1.47 -6.71 -0.82
N CYS A 252 2.73 -6.46 -0.46
CA CYS A 252 3.87 -7.01 -1.18
C CYS A 252 5.11 -7.13 -0.30
N LYS A 253 6.04 -8.03 -0.65
CA LYS A 253 7.27 -8.25 0.13
C LYS A 253 8.31 -7.13 -0.05
N GLY A 254 8.24 -6.39 -1.16
CA GLY A 254 9.21 -5.36 -1.51
C GLY A 254 8.56 -4.04 -1.92
N VAL A 255 9.22 -2.94 -1.60
CA VAL A 255 8.87 -1.58 -2.01
C VAL A 255 9.98 -1.00 -2.88
N ALA A 256 9.61 -0.18 -3.88
CA ALA A 256 10.56 0.56 -4.71
C ALA A 256 10.43 2.07 -4.47
N LEU A 257 11.56 2.73 -4.19
CA LEU A 257 11.68 4.18 -4.07
C LEU A 257 12.37 4.71 -5.32
N HIS A 258 11.63 5.47 -6.11
CA HIS A 258 12.06 6.11 -7.35
C HIS A 258 12.31 7.59 -7.07
N MET A 259 13.56 8.02 -7.22
CA MET A 259 14.01 9.34 -6.77
C MET A 259 14.76 10.08 -7.87
N SER A 260 14.50 11.38 -7.97
CA SER A 260 15.26 12.33 -8.77
C SER A 260 15.10 13.72 -8.16
N ASN A 261 16.10 14.59 -8.32
CA ASN A 261 16.08 15.93 -7.72
C ASN A 261 15.03 16.86 -8.37
N GLU A 262 14.49 16.50 -9.54
CA GLU A 262 13.59 17.36 -10.32
C GLU A 262 12.11 16.96 -10.22
N VAL A 263 11.81 15.78 -9.67
CA VAL A 263 10.45 15.23 -9.64
C VAL A 263 10.10 14.64 -8.27
N PRO A 264 8.79 14.50 -7.94
CA PRO A 264 8.36 13.86 -6.70
C PRO A 264 8.94 12.45 -6.53
N LEU A 265 9.15 12.06 -5.27
CA LEU A 265 9.41 10.66 -4.92
C LEU A 265 8.23 9.82 -5.37
N LEU A 266 8.50 8.72 -6.07
CA LEU A 266 7.53 7.65 -6.30
C LEU A 266 7.85 6.46 -5.38
N CYS A 267 6.91 6.14 -4.49
CA CYS A 267 6.95 4.97 -3.61
C CYS A 267 5.97 3.91 -4.15
N GLU A 268 6.48 2.82 -4.69
CA GLU A 268 5.71 1.78 -5.37
C GLU A 268 5.66 0.47 -4.56
N PHE A 269 4.44 0.01 -4.31
CA PHE A 269 4.11 -1.30 -3.74
C PHE A 269 3.42 -2.13 -4.84
N ALA A 270 4.21 -2.90 -5.59
CA ALA A 270 3.72 -3.76 -6.66
C ALA A 270 3.39 -5.16 -6.15
N PHE A 271 2.24 -5.69 -6.55
CA PHE A 271 1.79 -7.05 -6.28
C PHE A 271 1.35 -7.73 -7.58
N GLU A 272 1.00 -9.02 -7.50
CA GLU A 272 0.80 -9.89 -8.68
C GLU A 272 -0.13 -9.27 -9.73
N ASP A 273 -1.27 -8.74 -9.31
CA ASP A 273 -2.30 -8.22 -10.22
C ASP A 273 -2.48 -6.70 -10.13
N GLY A 274 -1.49 -5.95 -9.66
CA GLY A 274 -1.66 -4.51 -9.52
C GLY A 274 -0.52 -3.78 -8.83
N HIS A 275 -0.78 -2.53 -8.47
CA HIS A 275 0.13 -1.73 -7.68
C HIS A 275 -0.61 -0.66 -6.87
N VAL A 276 0.02 -0.23 -5.78
CA VAL A 276 -0.25 1.06 -5.13
C VAL A 276 0.99 1.92 -5.25
N ARG A 277 0.85 3.09 -5.86
CA ARG A 277 1.90 4.08 -6.07
C ARG A 277 1.55 5.35 -5.32
N PHE A 278 2.50 5.87 -4.57
CA PHE A 278 2.38 7.15 -3.91
C PHE A 278 3.43 8.11 -4.47
N TYR A 279 3.01 9.33 -4.79
CA TYR A 279 3.90 10.42 -5.19
C TYR A 279 3.95 11.46 -4.08
N LEU A 280 5.15 11.89 -3.70
CA LEU A 280 5.35 12.86 -2.63
C LEU A 280 6.40 13.88 -3.03
N ALA A 281 6.01 15.16 -3.02
CA ALA A 281 6.95 16.26 -3.25
C ALA A 281 8.01 16.31 -2.13
N PRO A 282 9.28 16.58 -2.46
CA PRO A 282 10.29 16.83 -1.44
C PRO A 282 9.97 18.12 -0.68
N LYS A 283 10.41 18.21 0.57
CA LYS A 283 10.51 19.47 1.29
C LYS A 283 11.63 20.29 0.65
N LEU A 284 11.37 21.55 0.36
CA LEU A 284 12.40 22.50 -0.04
C LEU A 284 13.35 22.73 1.15
N SER A 285 14.66 22.69 0.92
CA SER A 285 15.65 23.11 1.92
C SER A 285 15.57 24.62 2.08
N GLU A 286 15.73 25.15 3.31
CA GLU A 286 15.94 26.60 3.51
C GLU A 286 17.26 27.09 2.85
N ASP A 287 18.18 26.17 2.53
CA ASP A 287 19.46 26.44 1.87
C ASP A 287 19.36 26.58 0.33
N ASP A 288 18.17 26.39 -0.27
CA ASP A 288 17.95 26.48 -1.73
C ASP A 288 17.39 27.86 -2.19
N GLU A 289 17.38 28.87 -1.31
CA GLU A 289 17.16 30.31 -1.63
C GLU A 289 18.49 31.09 -1.70
#